data_AF-A0A933QG42-F1
#
_entry.id   AF-A0A933QG42-F1
#
_cell.length_a   1.000
_cell.length_b   1.000
_cell.length_c   1.000
_cell.angle_alpha   90.00
_cell.angle_beta   90.00
_cell.angle_gamma   90.00
#
_symmetry.space_group_name_H-M   'P 1'
#
loop_
_entity.id
_entity.type
_entity.pdbx_description
1 polymer ?
#
loop_
_entity_poly.entity_id
_entity_poly.type
_entity_poly.pdbx_seq_one_letter_code
_entity_poly.pdbx_strand_id
1 'polypeptide(L)' 'MHFTDLGLRAEILRSISEQGYDTPTPIQAQAIPVVLAGRDLMAAAQTGTGKTAGF' A
#
# COMPACT_ATOMS: atom_id res chain seq x y z
N MET A 1 10.24 -6.13 -2.83
CA MET A 1 9.66 -4.80 -3.08
C MET A 1 9.19 -4.30 -1.75
N HIS A 2 9.67 -3.13 -1.33
CA HIS A 2 9.36 -2.51 -0.04
C HIS A 2 8.33 -1.39 -0.23
N PHE A 3 7.70 -0.94 0.86
CA PHE A 3 6.83 0.24 0.80
C PHE A 3 7.54 1.50 0.31
N THR A 4 8.86 1.61 0.56
CA THR A 4 9.70 2.71 0.08
C THR A 4 9.77 2.80 -1.44
N ASP A 5 9.50 1.70 -2.15
CA ASP A 5 9.53 1.64 -3.61
C ASP A 5 8.22 2.17 -4.25
N LEU A 6 7.19 2.45 -3.45
CA LEU A 6 5.83 2.77 -3.93
C LEU A 6 5.52 4.27 -4.04
N GLY A 7 6.50 5.15 -3.79
CA GLY A 7 6.32 6.60 -3.92
C GLY A 7 5.47 7.24 -2.81
N LEU A 8 5.36 6.58 -1.65
CA LEU A 8 4.67 7.10 -0.48
C LEU A 8 5.46 8.25 0.16
N ARG A 9 4.74 9.18 0.80
CA ARG A 9 5.36 10.27 1.57
C ARG A 9 6.12 9.73 2.78
N ALA A 10 7.17 10.44 3.19
CA ALA A 10 8.05 10.02 4.28
C ALA A 10 7.30 9.81 5.60
N GLU A 11 6.27 10.62 5.90
CA GLU A 11 5.46 10.45 7.10
C GLU A 11 4.69 9.12 7.12
N ILE A 12 4.20 8.66 5.97
CA ILE A 12 3.49 7.38 5.85
C ILE A 12 4.47 6.23 6.01
N LEU A 13 5.63 6.30 5.36
CA LEU A 13 6.69 5.29 5.46
C LEU A 13 7.16 5.11 6.91
N ARG A 14 7.31 6.21 7.65
CA ARG A 14 7.64 6.16 9.08
C ARG A 14 6.58 5.41 9.86
N SER A 15 5.30 5.74 9.70
CA SER A 15 4.21 5.06 10.41
C SER A 15 4.09 3.58 10.04
N ILE A 16 4.32 3.21 8.78
CA ILE A 16 4.36 1.81 8.32
C ILE A 16 5.50 1.06 9.04
N SER A 17 6.68 1.66 9.10
CA SER A 17 7.85 1.08 9.77
C SER A 17 7.68 0.96 11.29
N GLU A 18 7.09 1.96 11.96
CA GLU A 18 6.77 1.94 13.39
C GLU A 18 5.82 0.79 13.75
N GLN A 19 4.93 0.42 12.83
CA GLN A 19 4.01 -0.72 12.98
C GLN A 19 4.67 -2.07 12.63
N GLY A 20 5.96 -2.07 12.27
CA GLY A 20 6.72 -3.27 11.92
C GLY A 20 6.41 -3.84 10.54
N TYR A 21 5.77 -3.06 9.66
CA TYR A 21 5.51 -3.47 8.28
C TYR A 21 6.67 -3.06 7.38
N ASP A 22 7.10 -3.97 6.52
CA ASP A 22 8.23 -3.74 5.61
C ASP A 22 7.87 -4.03 4.15
N THR A 23 7.18 -5.15 3.92
CA THR A 23 6.75 -5.58 2.59
C THR A 23 5.24 -5.38 2.42
N PRO A 24 4.78 -4.66 1.36
CA PRO A 24 3.37 -4.55 1.03
C PRO A 24 2.80 -5.90 0.62
N THR A 25 1.51 -6.13 0.90
CA THR A 25 0.81 -7.29 0.35
C THR A 25 0.67 -7.15 -1.17
N PRO A 26 0.47 -8.25 -1.93
CA PRO A 26 0.38 -8.17 -3.39
C PRO A 26 -0.69 -7.20 -3.90
N ILE A 27 -1.81 -7.05 -3.17
CA ILE A 27 -2.86 -6.10 -3.53
C ILE A 27 -2.46 -4.65 -3.25
N GLN A 28 -1.75 -4.39 -2.15
CA GLN A 28 -1.24 -3.05 -1.82
C GLN A 28 -0.19 -2.59 -2.83
N ALA A 29 0.75 -3.47 -3.21
CA ALA A 29 1.77 -3.17 -4.20
C ALA A 29 1.17 -2.77 -5.57
N GLN A 30 0.02 -3.32 -5.92
CA GLN A 30 -0.71 -2.99 -7.16
C GLN A 30 -1.61 -1.77 -7.01
N ALA A 31 -2.25 -1.59 -5.85
CA ALA A 31 -3.23 -0.55 -5.61
C ALA A 31 -2.60 0.82 -5.35
N ILE A 32 -1.57 0.87 -4.51
CA ILE A 32 -0.97 2.13 -4.02
C ILE A 32 -0.52 3.04 -5.18
N PRO A 33 0.20 2.56 -6.21
CA PRO A 33 0.59 3.42 -7.33
C PRO A 33 -0.59 3.99 -8.12
N VAL A 34 -1.69 3.22 -8.25
CA VAL A 34 -2.90 3.65 -8.97
C VAL A 34 -3.63 4.75 -8.19
N VAL A 35 -3.74 4.59 -6.87
CA VAL A 35 -4.35 5.58 -5.97
C VAL A 35 -3.53 6.87 -5.94
N LEU A 36 -2.21 6.77 -5.84
CA LEU A 36 -1.32 7.94 -5.88
C LEU A 36 -1.38 8.71 -7.21
N ALA A 37 -1.72 8.01 -8.31
CA ALA A 37 -1.97 8.65 -9.61
C ALA A 37 -3.34 9.34 -9.72
N GLY A 38 -4.15 9.32 -8.65
CA GLY A 38 -5.49 9.94 -8.62
C GLY A 38 -6.52 9.23 -9.51
N ARG A 39 -6.32 7.93 -9.77
CA ARG A 39 -7.20 7.14 -10.64
C ARG A 39 -8.16 6.30 -9.81
N ASP A 40 -9.35 6.09 -10.35
CA ASP A 40 -10.31 5.14 -9.78
C ASP A 40 -9.76 3.70 -9.87
N LEU A 41 -9.97 2.94 -8.81
CA LEU A 41 -9.49 1.56 -8.67
C LEU A 41 -10.60 0.65 -8.12
N MET A 42 -10.88 -0.44 -8.83
CA MET A 42 -11.62 -1.57 -8.26
C MET A 42 -10.64 -2.68 -7.85
N ALA A 43 -10.44 -2.85 -6.55
CA ALA A 43 -9.55 -3.86 -5.99
C ALA A 43 -10.35 -5.03 -5.40
N ALA A 44 -10.17 -6.24 -5.96
CA ALA A 44 -10.74 -7.47 -5.43
C ALA A 44 -9.62 -8.37 -4.87
N ALA A 45 -9.73 -8.76 -3.60
CA ALA A 45 -8.84 -9.74 -2.98
C ALA A 45 -9.62 -10.50 -1.88
N GLN A 46 -9.15 -11.67 -1.46
CA GLN A 46 -9.76 -12.42 -0.36
C GLN A 46 -9.74 -11.63 0.97
N THR A 47 -10.74 -11.78 1.83
CA THR A 47 -10.81 -11.11 3.15
C THR A 47 -9.56 -11.42 3.98
N GLY A 48 -9.03 -10.43 4.72
CA GLY A 48 -7.81 -10.59 5.53
C GLY A 48 -6.47 -10.34 4.81
N THR A 49 -6.48 -9.91 3.55
CA THR A 49 -5.26 -9.67 2.72
C THR A 49 -4.68 -8.26 2.80
N GLY A 50 -5.10 -7.45 3.78
CA GLY A 50 -4.56 -6.09 3.97
C GLY A 50 -5.07 -5.01 3.01
N LYS A 51 -6.18 -5.24 2.29
CA LYS A 51 -6.83 -4.24 1.41
C LYS A 51 -7.02 -2.87 2.08
N THR A 52 -7.22 -2.85 3.40
CA THR A 52 -7.49 -1.62 4.18
C THR A 52 -6.37 -0.59 4.13
N ALA A 53 -5.12 -1.01 3.92
CA ALA A 53 -3.99 -0.09 3.83
C ALA A 53 -3.57 0.18 2.37
N GLY A 54 -4.34 -0.30 1.39
CA GLY A 54 -4.07 -0.09 -0.04
C GLY A 54 -4.89 1.04 -0.68
N PHE A 55 -5.75 1.71 0.09
CA PHE A 55 -6.56 2.86 -0.33
C PHE A 55 -6.11 4.14 0.36
#